data_AF-A0A962XYX9-F1
#
_entry.id   AF-A0A962XYX9-F1
#
_cell.length_a   1.000
_cell.length_b   1.000
_cell.length_c   1.000
_cell.angle_alpha   90.00
_cell.angle_beta   90.00
_cell.angle_gamma   90.00
#
_symmetry.space_group_name_H-M   'P 1'
#
loop_
_entity.id
_entity.type
_entity.pdbx_description
1 polymer ?
#
loop_
_entity_poly.entity_id
_entity_poly.type
_entity_poly.pdbx_seq_one_letter_code
_entity_poly.pdbx_strand_id
1 'polypeptide(L)'
;MARMVKCVKLGIETEGLDRPPYPGEMGKRLFEQVSKAAWQQWLRHQTMLINEYRLTPFEPKARQFLEEQMEQFFFGEGTTPPEGYVPPQA
;
A
#
# COMPACT_ATOMS: atom_id res chain seq x y z
N MET A 1 2.62 -18.65 -13.88
CA MET A 1 1.39 -18.85 -13.09
C MET A 1 1.34 -17.73 -12.08
N ALA A 2 0.26 -16.94 -12.06
CA ALA A 2 0.11 -15.86 -11.09
C ALA A 2 -0.10 -16.46 -9.70
N ARG A 3 0.64 -15.97 -8.70
CA ARG A 3 0.50 -16.41 -7.32
C ARG A 3 -0.80 -15.85 -6.75
N MET A 4 -1.66 -16.68 -6.17
CA MET A 4 -2.85 -16.20 -5.46
C MET A 4 -2.49 -15.87 -4.01
N VAL A 5 -2.97 -14.74 -3.51
CA VAL A 5 -2.80 -14.31 -2.12
C VAL A 5 -4.13 -13.86 -1.54
N LYS A 6 -4.33 -14.12 -0.26
CA LYS A 6 -5.47 -13.59 0.49
C LYS A 6 -5.18 -12.14 0.86
N CYS A 7 -5.77 -11.21 0.12
CA CYS A 7 -5.50 -9.80 0.32
C CYS A 7 -6.09 -9.31 1.63
N VAL A 8 -5.26 -8.74 2.52
CA VAL A 8 -5.75 -8.21 3.82
C VAL A 8 -6.69 -7.03 3.62
N LYS A 9 -6.46 -6.21 2.58
CA LYS A 9 -7.25 -5.02 2.31
C LYS A 9 -8.61 -5.34 1.67
N LEU A 10 -8.63 -6.31 0.75
CA LEU A 10 -9.83 -6.67 -0.02
C LEU A 10 -10.60 -7.85 0.62
N GLY A 11 -9.98 -8.60 1.53
CA GLY A 11 -10.57 -9.77 2.18
C GLY A 11 -10.75 -11.01 1.28
N ILE A 12 -10.40 -10.90 -0.01
CA ILE A 12 -10.57 -11.95 -1.02
C ILE A 12 -9.23 -12.51 -1.51
N GLU A 13 -9.26 -13.73 -2.06
CA GLU A 13 -8.12 -14.30 -2.79
C GLU A 13 -8.05 -13.73 -4.20
N THR A 14 -6.88 -13.18 -4.54
CA THR A 14 -6.63 -12.53 -5.83
C THR A 14 -5.15 -12.66 -6.17
N GLU A 15 -4.78 -12.26 -7.38
CA GLU A 15 -3.39 -12.23 -7.82
C GLU A 15 -2.52 -11.38 -6.89
N GLY A 16 -1.48 -12.00 -6.34
CA GLY A 16 -0.43 -11.41 -5.54
C GLY A 16 0.56 -10.61 -6.37
N LEU A 17 1.50 -10.00 -5.67
CA LEU A 17 2.63 -9.32 -6.30
C LEU A 17 3.51 -10.32 -7.05
N ASP A 18 4.06 -9.90 -8.19
CA ASP A 18 5.00 -10.70 -8.98
C ASP A 18 6.39 -10.80 -8.31
N ARG A 19 6.75 -9.77 -7.52
CA ARG A 19 8.01 -9.67 -6.78
C ARG A 19 7.83 -8.84 -5.51
N PRO A 20 8.62 -9.10 -4.45
CA PRO A 20 8.60 -8.26 -3.25
C PRO A 20 9.05 -6.82 -3.60
N PRO A 21 8.27 -5.79 -3.21
CA PRO A 21 8.57 -4.39 -3.53
C PRO A 21 9.69 -3.81 -2.66
N TYR A 22 9.88 -4.37 -1.46
CA TYR A 22 10.90 -3.95 -0.49
C TYR A 22 11.82 -5.12 -0.13
N PRO A 23 13.09 -4.87 0.20
CA PRO A 23 13.94 -5.87 0.85
C PRO A 23 13.52 -6.08 2.31
N GLY A 24 13.84 -7.26 2.86
CA GLY A 24 13.60 -7.59 4.26
C GLY A 24 12.22 -8.18 4.57
N GLU A 25 11.90 -8.28 5.86
CA GLU A 25 10.68 -8.96 6.35
C GLU A 25 9.39 -8.20 5.97
N MET A 26 9.44 -6.86 5.92
CA MET A 26 8.30 -6.05 5.44
C MET A 26 7.94 -6.40 3.99
N GLY A 27 8.94 -6.55 3.12
CA GLY A 27 8.75 -6.93 1.72
C GLY A 27 8.14 -8.32 1.56
N LYS A 28 8.57 -9.29 2.37
CA LYS A 28 7.94 -10.63 2.42
C LYS A 28 6.48 -10.55 2.87
N ARG A 29 6.20 -9.79 3.94
CA ARG A 29 4.84 -9.64 4.46
C ARG A 29 3.89 -9.03 3.44
N LEU A 30 4.33 -7.97 2.75
CA LEU A 30 3.58 -7.36 1.65
C LEU A 30 3.39 -8.36 0.51
N PHE A 31 4.46 -9.04 0.10
CA PHE A 31 4.38 -10.05 -0.95
C PHE A 31 3.35 -11.13 -0.60
N GLU A 32 3.30 -11.60 0.65
CA GLU A 32 2.40 -12.67 1.08
C GLU A 32 0.95 -12.27 1.30
N GLN A 33 0.71 -11.03 1.71
CA GLN A 33 -0.59 -10.60 2.21
C GLN A 33 -1.23 -9.51 1.34
N VAL A 34 -0.50 -8.92 0.39
CA VAL A 34 -0.97 -7.84 -0.49
C VAL A 34 -1.09 -8.32 -1.93
N SER A 35 -2.25 -8.01 -2.52
CA SER A 35 -2.54 -8.29 -3.91
C SER A 35 -2.02 -7.21 -4.85
N LYS A 36 -1.88 -7.56 -6.13
CA LYS A 36 -1.53 -6.60 -7.18
C LYS A 36 -2.54 -5.44 -7.25
N ALA A 37 -3.83 -5.73 -7.08
CA ALA A 37 -4.88 -4.71 -7.06
C ALA A 37 -4.74 -3.74 -5.86
N ALA A 38 -4.52 -4.27 -4.66
CA ALA A 38 -4.34 -3.44 -3.46
C ALA A 38 -3.03 -2.64 -3.51
N TRP A 39 -1.98 -3.21 -4.11
CA TRP A 39 -0.72 -2.50 -4.34
C TRP A 39 -0.89 -1.31 -5.29
N GLN A 40 -1.67 -1.46 -6.37
CA GLN A 40 -1.98 -0.33 -7.25
C GLN A 40 -2.73 0.80 -6.53
N GLN A 41 -3.63 0.46 -5.60
CA GLN A 41 -4.29 1.47 -4.76
C GLN A 41 -3.29 2.21 -3.87
N TRP A 42 -2.34 1.47 -3.28
CA TRP A 42 -1.25 2.06 -2.50
C TRP A 42 -0.37 2.99 -3.34
N LEU A 43 0.01 2.63 -4.57
CA LEU A 43 0.82 3.52 -5.42
C LEU A 43 0.12 4.85 -5.72
N ARG A 44 -1.21 4.82 -5.92
CA ARG A 44 -2.00 6.05 -6.08
C ARG A 44 -2.01 6.87 -4.79
N HIS A 45 -2.20 6.21 -3.64
CA HIS A 45 -2.17 6.87 -2.34
C HIS A 45 -0.80 7.48 -2.02
N GLN A 46 0.29 6.73 -2.26
CA GLN A 46 1.66 7.21 -2.15
C GLN A 46 1.90 8.45 -3.03
N THR A 47 1.40 8.44 -4.26
CA THR A 47 1.52 9.61 -5.17
C THR A 47 0.80 10.83 -4.59
N MET A 48 -0.40 10.65 -4.02
CA MET A 48 -1.12 11.73 -3.32
C MET A 48 -0.32 12.25 -2.12
N LEU A 49 0.19 11.35 -1.26
CA LEU A 49 1.02 11.75 -0.11
C LEU A 49 2.27 12.52 -0.53
N ILE A 50 2.95 12.09 -1.60
CA ILE A 50 4.13 12.79 -2.13
C ILE A 50 3.77 14.20 -2.59
N ASN A 51 2.63 14.37 -3.26
CA ASN A 51 2.20 15.68 -3.76
C ASN A 51 1.71 16.61 -2.63
N GLU A 52 0.88 16.11 -1.72
CA GLU A 52 0.29 16.87 -0.61
C GLU A 52 1.35 17.32 0.40
N TYR A 53 2.20 16.40 0.84
CA TYR A 53 3.27 16.69 1.80
C TYR A 53 4.57 17.18 1.12
N ARG A 54 4.57 17.32 -0.22
CA ARG A 54 5.74 17.68 -1.03
C ARG A 54 6.99 16.87 -0.66
N LEU A 55 6.81 15.56 -0.48
CA LEU A 55 7.87 14.67 0.00
C LEU A 55 8.90 14.41 -1.09
N THR A 56 10.16 14.37 -0.71
CA THR A 56 11.24 13.93 -1.59
C THR A 56 11.53 12.44 -1.33
N PRO A 57 11.21 11.50 -2.24
CA PRO A 57 11.34 10.05 -1.99
C PRO A 57 12.77 9.56 -1.71
N PHE A 58 13.75 10.41 -2.00
CA PHE A 58 15.17 10.16 -1.77
C PHE A 58 15.59 10.48 -0.33
N GLU A 59 14.82 11.31 0.38
CA GLU A 59 15.11 11.63 1.78
C GLU A 59 14.72 10.47 2.70
N PRO A 60 15.59 10.08 3.65
CA PRO A 60 15.32 8.97 4.55
C PRO A 60 14.07 9.20 5.42
N LYS A 61 13.80 10.45 5.81
CA LYS A 61 12.58 10.82 6.56
C LYS A 61 11.30 10.60 5.75
N ALA A 62 11.32 10.95 4.47
CA ALA A 62 10.18 10.73 3.58
C ALA A 62 9.96 9.23 3.34
N ARG A 63 11.03 8.44 3.22
CA ARG A 63 10.91 6.97 3.13
C ARG A 63 10.27 6.37 4.37
N GLN A 64 10.76 6.74 5.56
CA GLN A 64 10.18 6.29 6.82
C GLN A 64 8.70 6.67 6.92
N PHE A 65 8.34 7.90 6.60
CA PHE A 65 6.94 8.34 6.57
C PHE A 65 6.09 7.51 5.60
N LEU A 66 6.58 7.27 4.38
CA LEU A 66 5.87 6.44 3.40
C LEU A 66 5.75 4.98 3.84
N GLU A 67 6.75 4.43 4.53
CA GLU A 67 6.72 3.09 5.10
C GLU A 67 5.70 2.97 6.24
N GLU A 68 5.66 3.95 7.14
CA GLU A 68 4.65 4.04 8.20
C GLU A 68 3.22 4.15 7.62
N GLN A 69 3.03 5.03 6.63
CA GLN A 69 1.75 5.18 5.96
C GLN A 69 1.36 3.91 5.19
N MET A 70 2.31 3.18 4.63
CA MET A 70 2.08 1.90 3.98
C MET A 70 1.60 0.84 4.98
N GLU A 71 2.31 0.74 6.10
CA GLU A 71 1.95 -0.19 7.17
C GLU A 71 0.57 0.13 7.72
N GLN A 72 0.23 1.41 7.91
CA GLN A 72 -1.12 1.84 8.28
C GLN A 72 -2.16 1.53 7.19
N PHE A 73 -1.84 1.76 5.92
CA PHE A 73 -2.77 1.55 4.80
C PHE A 73 -3.18 0.08 4.65
N PHE A 74 -2.22 -0.84 4.81
CA PHE A 74 -2.43 -2.27 4.67
C PHE A 74 -2.75 -2.97 5.98
N PHE A 75 -2.02 -2.69 7.07
CA PHE A 75 -2.10 -3.41 8.34
C PHE A 75 -2.63 -2.58 9.50
N GLY A 76 -2.88 -1.28 9.32
CA GLY A 76 -3.50 -0.43 10.34
C GLY A 76 -4.95 -0.84 10.61
N GLU A 77 -5.38 -0.64 11.86
CA GLU A 77 -6.75 -0.92 12.31
C GLU A 77 -7.75 -0.11 11.46
N GLY A 78 -8.50 -0.80 10.62
CA GLY A 78 -9.76 -0.34 10.04
C GLY A 78 -9.73 1.04 9.39
N THR A 79 -9.52 1.08 8.07
CA THR A 79 -10.11 2.05 7.12
C THR A 79 -10.75 3.29 7.76
N THR A 80 -9.94 4.23 8.22
CA THR A 80 -10.38 5.62 8.26
C THR A 80 -9.79 6.22 6.98
N PRO A 81 -10.55 6.29 5.87
CA PRO A 81 -10.12 7.11 4.75
C PRO A 81 -9.75 8.50 5.30
N PRO A 82 -8.69 9.14 4.80
CA PRO A 82 -8.32 10.48 5.24
C PRO A 82 -9.56 11.39 5.22
N GLU A 83 -9.77 12.18 6.27
CA GLU A 83 -10.91 13.09 6.40
C GLU A 83 -11.01 13.96 5.12
N GLY A 84 -11.94 13.61 4.23
CA GLY A 84 -12.16 14.30 2.96
C GLY A 84 -12.11 13.45 1.68
N TYR A 85 -11.76 12.16 1.72
CA TYR A 85 -11.78 11.33 0.51
C TYR A 85 -13.20 10.92 0.12
N VAL A 86 -13.77 11.57 -0.90
CA VAL A 86 -15.01 11.16 -1.57
C VAL A 86 -14.64 10.24 -2.74
N PRO A 87 -14.97 8.93 -2.70
CA PRO A 87 -14.76 8.06 -3.86
C PRO A 87 -15.64 8.53 -5.02
N PRO A 88 -15.14 8.58 -6.27
CA PRO A 88 -15.97 8.88 -7.42
C PRO A 88 -17.05 7.81 -7.57
N GLN A 89 -18.30 8.23 -7.58
CA GLN A 89 -19.48 7.39 -7.76
C GLN A 89 -19.50 6.93 -9.22
N ALA A 90 -19.43 5.62 -9.44
CA ALA A 90 -19.65 4.99 -10.75
C ALA A 90 -21.13 4.73 -10.96
#